data_AF-A0A0S4QYE7-F1
#
_entry.id   AF-A0A0S4QYE7-F1
#
_cell.length_a   1.000
_cell.length_b   1.000
_cell.length_c   1.000
_cell.angle_alpha   90.00
_cell.angle_beta   90.00
_cell.angle_gamma   90.00
#
_symmetry.space_group_name_H-M   'P 1'
#
loop_
_entity.id
_entity.type
_entity.pdbx_description
1 polymer ?
#
loop_
_entity_poly.entity_id
_entity_poly.type
_entity_poly.pdbx_seq_one_letter_code
_entity_poly.pdbx_strand_id
1 'polypeptide(L)'
;MTTGAAGLVTEFAFALPRGYLDADGQLHREGVMRLATARDEILPLRDPRVRDNEAYLTVLLLSRVITRLGSLTTITPAVVEGLFAPDLAFLQDLYRRINQEGHTHAAVSCPSCEHAFTVDVAGGAPGES
;
A
#
# COMPACT_ATOMS: atom_id res chain seq x y z
N MET A 1 -7.90 -34.23 2.21
CA MET A 1 -8.48 -32.90 1.91
C MET A 1 -7.31 -31.96 1.71
N THR A 2 -7.04 -31.58 0.47
CA THR A 2 -5.86 -30.82 0.07
C THR A 2 -6.07 -29.35 0.44
N THR A 3 -5.34 -28.85 1.44
CA THR A 3 -5.28 -27.42 1.75
C THR A 3 -4.65 -26.71 0.56
N GLY A 4 -5.47 -26.03 -0.25
CA GLY A 4 -4.97 -25.17 -1.32
C GLY A 4 -4.14 -24.05 -0.71
N ALA A 5 -2.89 -23.91 -1.16
CA ALA A 5 -2.07 -22.75 -0.85
C ALA A 5 -2.81 -21.51 -1.38
N ALA A 6 -3.33 -20.67 -0.49
CA ALA A 6 -3.84 -19.37 -0.87
C ALA A 6 -2.69 -18.60 -1.56
N GLY A 7 -2.91 -18.18 -2.80
CA GLY A 7 -1.91 -17.44 -3.57
C GLY A 7 -1.54 -16.13 -2.88
N LEU A 8 -0.29 -15.71 -2.99
CA LEU A 8 0.18 -14.42 -2.48
C LEU A 8 -0.55 -13.28 -3.22
N VAL A 9 -1.31 -12.47 -2.48
CA VAL A 9 -1.90 -11.24 -3.02
C VAL A 9 -0.85 -10.14 -2.95
N THR A 10 -0.42 -9.65 -4.11
CA THR A 10 0.63 -8.62 -4.23
C THR A 10 0.11 -7.29 -4.75
N GLU A 11 -1.17 -7.21 -5.15
CA GLU A 11 -1.79 -6.02 -5.73
C GLU A 11 -3.10 -5.67 -5.01
N PHE A 12 -3.30 -4.38 -4.80
CA PHE A 12 -4.41 -3.82 -4.04
C PHE A 12 -5.05 -2.69 -4.85
N ALA A 13 -6.31 -2.88 -5.21
CA ALA A 13 -7.10 -1.83 -5.83
C ALA A 13 -7.45 -0.75 -4.80
N PHE A 14 -7.48 0.51 -5.23
CA PHE A 14 -7.92 1.64 -4.43
C PHE A 14 -8.73 2.63 -5.26
N ALA A 15 -9.46 3.51 -4.57
CA ALA A 15 -10.14 4.65 -5.18
C ALA A 15 -9.80 5.91 -4.40
N LEU A 16 -9.27 6.92 -5.10
CA LEU A 16 -8.94 8.21 -4.54
C LEU A 16 -10.21 8.95 -4.08
N PRO A 17 -10.22 9.52 -2.85
CA PRO A 17 -11.30 10.35 -2.34
C PRO A 17 -11.76 11.45 -3.31
N ARG A 18 -10.84 12.20 -3.93
CA ARG A 18 -11.16 13.22 -4.94
C ARG A 18 -10.70 12.81 -6.33
N GLY A 19 -9.45 12.37 -6.46
CA GLY A 19 -8.86 11.94 -7.73
C GLY A 19 -7.71 12.84 -8.17
N TYR A 20 -6.97 12.35 -9.16
CA TYR A 20 -5.93 13.10 -9.86
C TYR A 20 -6.50 13.71 -11.14
N LEU A 21 -6.43 15.03 -11.29
CA LEU A 21 -6.78 15.71 -12.53
C LEU A 21 -5.51 15.89 -13.37
N ASP A 22 -5.45 15.23 -14.52
CA ASP A 22 -4.30 15.34 -15.42
C ASP A 22 -4.30 16.64 -16.23
N ALA A 23 -3.25 16.84 -17.04
CA ALA A 23 -3.10 18.03 -17.88
C ALA A 23 -4.15 18.11 -19.01
N ASP A 24 -4.74 16.98 -19.40
CA ASP A 24 -5.79 16.89 -20.42
C ASP A 24 -7.20 17.07 -19.83
N GLY A 25 -7.30 17.30 -18.51
CA GLY A 25 -8.55 17.48 -17.79
C GLY A 25 -9.28 16.17 -17.48
N GLN A 26 -8.61 15.02 -17.60
CA GLN A 26 -9.15 13.73 -17.20
C GLN A 26 -8.98 13.51 -15.70
N LEU A 27 -10.07 13.07 -15.06
CA LEU A 27 -10.07 12.75 -13.63
C LEU A 27 -9.83 11.26 -13.42
N HIS A 28 -8.70 10.90 -12.83
CA HIS A 28 -8.35 9.53 -12.47
C HIS A 28 -8.59 9.27 -10.99
N ARG A 29 -9.41 8.27 -10.67
CA ARG A 29 -9.74 7.93 -9.28
C ARG A 29 -9.35 6.52 -8.90
N GLU A 30 -9.57 5.57 -9.79
CA GLU A 30 -9.28 4.17 -9.53
C GLU A 30 -7.82 3.85 -9.79
N GLY A 31 -7.17 3.11 -8.91
CA GLY A 31 -5.77 2.75 -9.08
C GLY A 31 -5.42 1.40 -8.48
N VAL A 32 -4.18 0.98 -8.72
CA VAL A 32 -3.61 -0.25 -8.16
C VAL A 32 -2.27 0.05 -7.55
N MET A 33 -2.08 -0.43 -6.33
CA MET A 33 -0.82 -0.40 -5.61
C MET A 33 -0.32 -1.84 -5.43
N ARG A 34 0.97 -2.08 -5.66
CA ARG A 34 1.59 -3.37 -5.35
C ARG A 34 2.33 -3.32 -4.01
N LEU A 35 2.62 -4.50 -3.44
CA LEU A 35 3.58 -4.60 -2.34
C LEU A 35 4.91 -3.97 -2.73
N ALA A 36 5.47 -3.19 -1.80
CA ALA A 36 6.80 -2.63 -1.91
C ALA A 36 7.83 -3.76 -1.86
N THR A 37 8.83 -3.68 -2.72
CA THR A 37 10.01 -4.54 -2.61
C THR A 37 11.07 -3.86 -1.74
N ALA A 38 12.03 -4.61 -1.20
CA ALA A 38 13.18 -4.01 -0.51
C ALA A 38 13.93 -2.99 -1.39
N ARG A 39 13.91 -3.18 -2.72
CA ARG A 39 14.48 -2.22 -3.67
C ARG A 39 13.72 -0.90 -3.70
N ASP A 40 12.40 -0.94 -3.57
CA ASP A 40 11.56 0.26 -3.52
C ASP A 40 11.82 1.06 -2.25
N GLU A 41 12.10 0.39 -1.12
CA GLU A 41 12.41 1.03 0.18
C GLU A 41 13.81 1.65 0.22
N ILE A 42 14.82 0.96 -0.32
CA ILE A 42 16.23 1.35 -0.13
C ILE A 42 16.68 2.40 -1.15
N LEU A 43 16.26 2.29 -2.41
CA LEU A 43 16.77 3.17 -3.47
C LEU A 43 16.43 4.66 -3.26
N PRO A 44 15.20 5.04 -2.85
CA PRO A 44 14.83 6.45 -2.63
C PRO A 44 15.68 7.17 -1.58
N LEU A 45 16.19 6.46 -0.57
CA LEU A 45 17.00 7.05 0.50
C LEU A 45 18.32 7.67 0.01
N ARG A 46 18.73 7.33 -1.22
CA ARG A 46 19.92 7.90 -1.87
C ARG A 46 19.62 9.16 -2.68
N ASP A 47 18.34 9.49 -2.91
CA ASP A 47 17.95 10.67 -3.69
C ASP A 47 18.29 11.96 -2.91
N PRO A 48 19.02 12.92 -3.50
CA PRO A 48 19.37 14.17 -2.82
C PRO A 48 18.16 14.93 -2.26
N ARG A 49 16.99 14.85 -2.92
CA ARG A 49 15.76 15.51 -2.47
C ARG A 49 15.24 14.92 -1.16
N VAL A 50 15.42 13.61 -0.93
CA VAL A 50 15.07 12.96 0.34
C VAL A 50 16.03 13.36 1.45
N ARG A 51 17.32 13.54 1.13
CA ARG A 51 18.32 14.00 2.11
C ARG A 51 18.08 15.45 2.55
N ASP A 52 17.57 16.28 1.64
CA ASP A 52 17.18 17.67 1.92
C ASP A 52 15.82 17.74 2.64
N ASN A 53 14.88 16.90 2.24
CA ASN A 53 13.54 16.82 2.82
C ASN A 53 13.05 15.37 2.88
N GLU A 54 13.07 14.80 4.09
CA GLU A 54 12.63 13.42 4.33
C GLU A 54 11.17 13.18 3.91
N ALA A 55 10.31 14.20 3.95
CA ALA A 55 8.92 14.08 3.50
C ALA A 55 8.79 13.72 2.01
N TYR A 56 9.82 13.98 1.20
CA TYR A 56 9.85 13.60 -0.21
C TYR A 56 9.98 12.08 -0.43
N LEU A 57 10.38 11.32 0.60
CA LEU A 57 10.44 9.87 0.53
C LEU A 57 9.09 9.26 0.17
N THR A 58 8.01 9.76 0.76
CA THR A 58 6.63 9.30 0.48
C THR A 58 6.28 9.42 -1.00
N VAL A 59 6.65 10.54 -1.63
CA VAL A 59 6.41 10.77 -3.07
C VAL A 59 7.13 9.72 -3.91
N LEU A 60 8.40 9.46 -3.61
CA LEU A 60 9.20 8.48 -4.34
C LEU A 60 8.69 7.05 -4.15
N LEU A 61 8.30 6.68 -2.92
CA LEU A 61 7.74 5.36 -2.63
C LEU A 61 6.44 5.15 -3.40
N LEU A 62 5.49 6.07 -3.27
CA LEU A 62 4.19 5.98 -3.95
C LEU A 62 4.33 5.91 -5.47
N SER A 63 5.23 6.71 -6.07
CA SER A 63 5.47 6.66 -7.51
C SER A 63 6.00 5.31 -8.01
N ARG A 64 6.65 4.52 -7.14
CA ARG A 64 7.22 3.21 -7.49
C ARG A 64 6.23 2.06 -7.31
N VAL A 65 5.33 2.17 -6.34
CA VAL A 65 4.42 1.08 -5.97
C VAL A 65 3.04 1.21 -6.58
N ILE A 66 2.62 2.40 -7.02
CA ILE A 66 1.38 2.55 -7.77
C ILE A 66 1.65 2.12 -9.22
N THR A 67 1.01 1.04 -9.66
CA THR A 67 1.20 0.46 -11.00
C THR A 67 0.18 1.02 -12.01
N ARG A 68 -0.93 1.55 -11.52
CA ARG A 68 -1.96 2.19 -12.36
C ARG A 68 -2.73 3.26 -11.59
N LEU A 69 -3.09 4.34 -12.27
CA LEU A 69 -4.06 5.34 -11.82
C LEU A 69 -4.92 5.79 -12.99
N GLY A 70 -6.16 5.29 -13.06
CA GLY A 70 -7.04 5.45 -14.21
C GLY A 70 -6.41 4.85 -15.47
N SER A 71 -6.22 5.68 -16.49
CA SER A 71 -5.54 5.31 -17.73
C SER A 71 -4.02 5.41 -17.65
N LEU A 72 -3.46 5.99 -16.58
CA LEU A 72 -2.02 6.13 -16.39
C LEU A 72 -1.43 4.79 -15.94
N THR A 73 -0.51 4.25 -16.74
CA THR A 73 0.25 3.01 -16.42
C THR A 73 1.68 3.30 -15.99
N THR A 74 2.12 4.55 -16.06
CA THR A 74 3.42 5.01 -15.57
C THR A 74 3.19 6.13 -14.58
N ILE A 75 3.51 5.88 -13.30
CA ILE A 75 3.34 6.86 -12.23
C ILE A 75 4.70 7.48 -11.94
N THR A 76 4.83 8.77 -12.25
CA THR A 76 6.06 9.53 -11.96
C THR A 76 5.91 10.28 -10.64
N PRO A 77 7.02 10.75 -10.03
CA PRO A 77 6.94 11.64 -8.87
C PRO A 77 6.05 12.86 -9.11
N ALA A 78 6.07 13.43 -10.33
CA ALA A 78 5.24 14.58 -10.70
C ALA A 78 3.73 14.27 -10.66
N VAL A 79 3.32 13.03 -10.97
CA VAL A 79 1.91 12.62 -10.82
C VAL A 79 1.50 12.64 -9.35
N VAL A 80 2.35 12.11 -8.47
CA VAL A 80 2.09 12.07 -7.03
C VAL A 80 2.12 13.47 -6.41
N GLU A 81 3.03 14.34 -6.86
CA GLU A 81 3.10 15.76 -6.47
C GLU A 81 1.85 16.54 -6.90
N GLY A 82 1.21 16.16 -8.00
CA GLY A 82 -0.01 16.78 -8.51
C GLY A 82 -1.30 16.31 -7.82
N LEU A 83 -1.22 15.41 -6.85
CA LEU A 83 -2.39 14.96 -6.09
C LEU A 83 -2.90 16.05 -5.16
N PHE A 84 -4.21 16.07 -4.91
CA PHE A 84 -4.74 16.86 -3.80
C PHE A 84 -4.21 16.31 -2.47
N ALA A 85 -4.01 17.18 -1.48
CA ALA A 85 -3.50 16.79 -0.17
C ALA A 85 -4.30 15.65 0.50
N PRO A 86 -5.64 15.59 0.44
CA PRO A 86 -6.40 14.46 0.98
C PRO A 86 -6.12 13.12 0.27
N ASP A 87 -5.86 13.14 -1.04
CA ASP A 87 -5.56 11.94 -1.82
C ASP A 87 -4.14 11.44 -1.53
N LEU A 88 -3.18 12.35 -1.39
CA LEU A 88 -1.82 11.99 -0.96
C LEU A 88 -1.85 11.35 0.44
N ALA A 89 -2.58 11.95 1.39
CA ALA A 89 -2.73 11.42 2.74
C ALA A 89 -3.39 10.03 2.74
N PHE A 90 -4.42 9.85 1.92
CA PHE A 90 -5.07 8.54 1.74
C PHE A 90 -4.10 7.48 1.22
N LEU A 91 -3.30 7.79 0.20
CA LEU A 91 -2.34 6.84 -0.35
C LEU A 91 -1.20 6.52 0.62
N GLN A 92 -0.75 7.50 1.41
CA GLN A 92 0.26 7.29 2.44
C GLN A 92 -0.26 6.33 3.53
N ASP A 93 -1.51 6.49 3.96
CA ASP A 93 -2.16 5.57 4.90
C ASP A 93 -2.29 4.16 4.33
N LEU A 94 -2.78 4.06 3.09
CA LEU A 94 -2.90 2.78 2.39
C LEU A 94 -1.54 2.07 2.27
N TYR A 95 -0.49 2.80 1.90
CA TYR A 95 0.87 2.27 1.80
C TYR A 95 1.34 1.65 3.11
N ARG A 96 1.17 2.37 4.23
CA ARG A 96 1.54 1.90 5.56
C ARG A 96 0.78 0.61 5.90
N ARG A 97 -0.53 0.60 5.66
CA ARG A 97 -1.38 -0.55 5.95
C ARG A 97 -0.97 -1.81 5.19
N ILE A 98 -0.64 -1.69 3.90
CA ILE A 98 -0.28 -2.87 3.09
C ILE A 98 1.17 -3.35 3.32
N ASN A 99 2.12 -2.44 3.61
CA ASN A 99 3.55 -2.76 3.63
C ASN A 99 4.16 -2.86 5.03
N GLN A 100 3.56 -2.22 6.04
CA GLN A 100 4.15 -2.10 7.39
C GLN A 100 3.30 -2.78 8.45
N GLU A 101 1.97 -2.74 8.34
CA GLU A 101 1.08 -3.32 9.33
C GLU A 101 0.91 -4.84 9.18
N GLY A 102 1.48 -5.43 8.12
CA GLY A 102 1.53 -6.87 7.89
C GLY A 102 0.16 -7.50 7.64
N HIS A 103 0.04 -8.28 6.56
CA HIS A 103 -1.06 -9.26 6.45
C HIS A 103 -0.87 -10.45 7.43
N THR A 104 -0.29 -10.22 8.61
CA THR A 104 -0.13 -11.17 9.72
C THR A 104 -1.34 -11.19 10.65
N HIS A 105 -2.39 -10.44 10.34
CA HIS A 105 -3.70 -10.61 10.96
C HIS A 105 -4.61 -11.43 10.05
N ALA A 106 -4.71 -12.72 10.32
CA ALA A 106 -5.83 -13.51 9.82
C ALA A 106 -7.07 -13.04 10.59
N ALA A 107 -7.98 -12.34 9.90
CA ALA A 107 -9.33 -12.14 10.42
C ALA A 107 -10.00 -13.53 10.45
N VAL A 108 -10.08 -14.12 11.64
CA VAL A 108 -10.80 -15.38 11.84
C VAL A 108 -12.15 -15.05 12.48
N SER A 109 -13.23 -15.52 11.87
CA SER A 109 -14.55 -15.50 12.47
C SER A 109 -14.75 -16.79 13.24
N CYS A 110 -15.11 -16.69 14.53
CA CYS A 110 -15.44 -17.88 15.33
C CYS A 110 -16.70 -18.54 14.75
N PRO A 111 -16.67 -19.81 14.29
CA PRO A 111 -17.83 -20.47 13.72
C PRO A 111 -18.92 -20.82 14.74
N SER A 112 -18.66 -20.60 16.04
CA SER A 112 -19.61 -20.89 17.12
C SER A 112 -20.47 -19.67 17.51
N CYS A 113 -19.95 -18.45 17.32
CA CYS A 113 -20.63 -17.23 17.80
C CYS A 113 -20.51 -16.03 16.88
N GLU A 114 -19.97 -16.20 15.66
CA GLU A 114 -19.78 -15.15 14.63
C GLU A 114 -19.00 -13.92 15.08
N HIS A 115 -18.29 -14.00 16.20
CA HIS A 115 -17.42 -12.93 16.66
C HIS A 115 -16.15 -12.87 15.80
N ALA A 116 -15.87 -11.70 15.22
CA ALA A 116 -14.65 -11.43 14.45
C ALA A 116 -13.55 -10.92 15.39
N PHE A 117 -12.38 -11.55 15.36
CA PHE A 117 -11.22 -11.11 16.13
C PHE A 117 -9.93 -11.23 15.30
N THR A 118 -8.97 -10.36 15.59
CA THR A 118 -7.65 -10.32 14.95
C THR A 118 -6.65 -11.13 15.77
N VAL A 119 -6.12 -12.20 15.19
CA VAL A 119 -5.05 -13.00 15.82
C VAL A 119 -3.72 -12.59 15.21
N ASP A 120 -2.71 -12.39 16.07
CA ASP A 120 -1.31 -12.27 15.65
C ASP A 120 -0.74 -13.68 15.46
N VAL A 121 -0.38 -14.02 14.23
CA VAL A 121 0.11 -15.37 13.86
C VAL A 121 1.63 -15.48 14.05
N ALA A 122 2.33 -14.40 14.38
CA ALA A 122 3.76 -14.39 14.64
C ALA A 122 4.10 -14.79 16.09
N GLY A 123 3.81 -16.03 16.49
CA GLY A 123 4.15 -16.54 17.81
C GLY A 123 3.93 -18.04 17.96
N GLY A 124 4.85 -18.84 17.45
CA GLY A 124 4.82 -20.30 17.60
C GLY A 124 5.24 -20.78 18.99
N ALA A 125 4.32 -21.50 19.63
CA ALA A 125 4.47 -22.60 20.59
C ALA A 125 4.80 -22.33 22.09
N PRO A 126 4.31 -23.22 22.99
CA PRO A 126 4.02 -22.93 24.41
C PRO A 126 5.19 -23.27 25.33
N GLY A 127 5.30 -22.55 26.46
CA GLY A 127 6.20 -22.89 27.56
C GLY A 127 5.39 -23.28 28.79
N GLU A 128 5.48 -24.55 29.17
CA GLU A 128 4.96 -25.13 30.40
C GLU A 128 5.71 -24.58 31.62
N SER A 129 4.98 -24.13 32.66
CA SER A 129 5.19 -24.39 34.10
C SER A 129 4.13 -23.66 34.93
#